data_AF-A0A8D2IX35-F1
#
_entry.id   AF-A0A8D2IX35-F1
#
_cell.length_a   1.000
_cell.length_b   1.000
_cell.length_c   1.000
_cell.angle_alpha   90.00
_cell.angle_beta   90.00
_cell.angle_gamma   90.00
#
_symmetry.space_group_name_H-M   'P 1'
#
loop_
_entity.id
_entity.type
_entity.pdbx_description
1 polymer ?
#
loop_
_entity_poly.entity_id
_entity_poly.type
_entity_poly.pdbx_seq_one_letter_code
_entity_poly.pdbx_strand_id
1 'polypeptide(L)'
;CLYNCTERFGTLKYLNGISNLCNLKKLILSKNNIADFPEEIRNLVHLERLDLNQNQIRVIPEGVFSCFPKLKHLRLNNNRLDNLPKDLVACSSTLQYLNLSNNLFQTIPLVVLELTNLQEFYVQNNVLQQLPMMLFQKLPLKMFKVSGNPLRQPPYEVCAGGIRQIISYFNQLQQCQGKEDKRVKTMFLGASLAGKSTICKSLQQRQIGGSCCLMARWHEWQSPSS
;
A
#
# COMPACT_ATOMS: atom_id res chain seq x y z
N CYS A 1 13.53 6.42 28.15
CA CYS A 1 14.92 6.21 27.68
C CYS A 1 14.88 5.84 26.21
N LEU A 2 15.48 6.65 25.34
CA LEU A 2 15.67 6.36 23.91
C LEU A 2 17.04 5.68 23.78
N TYR A 3 17.08 4.40 23.39
CA TYR A 3 18.34 3.74 23.02
C TYR A 3 18.61 4.03 21.55
N ASN A 4 19.67 4.79 21.27
CA ASN A 4 20.18 4.98 19.91
C ASN A 4 21.38 4.05 19.72
N CYS A 5 21.15 2.88 19.13
CA CYS A 5 22.22 1.96 18.77
C CYS A 5 22.64 2.23 17.32
N THR A 6 23.59 3.14 17.11
CA THR A 6 24.22 3.34 15.80
C THR A 6 25.73 3.48 15.95
N GLU A 7 26.45 2.36 15.92
CA GLU A 7 27.87 2.36 15.52
C GLU A 7 28.19 1.21 14.56
N ARG A 8 28.71 1.61 13.39
CA ARG A 8 29.68 0.95 12.48
C ARG A 8 29.42 -0.49 12.02
N PHE A 9 29.06 -0.60 10.73
CA PHE A 9 29.33 -1.72 9.81
C PHE A 9 28.96 -3.16 10.23
N GLY A 10 28.06 -3.32 11.19
CA GLY A 10 27.40 -4.59 11.48
C GLY A 10 25.89 -4.47 11.31
N THR A 11 25.27 -5.47 10.69
CA THR A 11 23.82 -5.72 10.87
C THR A 11 23.55 -5.72 12.38
N LEU A 12 22.59 -4.92 12.85
CA LEU A 12 22.20 -4.90 14.26
C LEU A 12 21.51 -6.23 14.57
N LYS A 13 22.31 -7.26 14.90
CA LYS A 13 21.84 -8.64 15.07
C LYS A 13 21.28 -8.91 16.46
N TYR A 14 21.75 -8.20 17.48
CA TYR A 14 21.41 -8.46 18.87
C TYR A 14 21.21 -7.16 19.64
N LEU A 15 20.04 -7.03 20.28
CA LEU A 15 19.72 -5.94 21.20
C LEU A 15 20.02 -6.37 22.65
N ASN A 16 21.31 -6.61 22.93
CA ASN A 16 21.73 -7.11 24.25
C ASN A 16 21.20 -6.23 25.39
N GLY A 17 20.52 -6.87 26.35
CA GLY A 17 19.96 -6.22 27.54
C GLY A 17 18.62 -5.50 27.34
N ILE A 18 18.08 -5.40 26.11
CA ILE A 18 16.77 -4.76 25.89
C ILE A 18 15.63 -5.53 26.56
N SER A 19 15.78 -6.85 26.66
CA SER A 19 14.84 -7.77 27.32
C SER A 19 14.60 -7.43 28.79
N ASN A 20 15.53 -6.71 29.44
CA ASN A 20 15.40 -6.29 30.84
C ASN A 20 14.61 -4.99 31.01
N LEU A 21 14.33 -4.27 29.92
CA LEU A 21 13.60 -3.01 29.95
C LEU A 21 12.08 -3.23 29.93
N CYS A 22 11.56 -4.02 30.87
CA CYS A 22 10.15 -4.46 30.90
C CYS A 22 9.11 -3.33 30.97
N ASN A 23 9.52 -2.12 31.38
CA ASN A 23 8.67 -0.92 31.44
C ASN A 23 8.78 -0.03 30.18
N LEU A 24 9.53 -0.46 29.15
CA LEU A 24 9.74 0.32 27.94
C LEU A 24 8.42 0.46 27.16
N LYS A 25 7.99 1.71 26.96
CA LYS A 25 6.76 2.03 26.20
C LYS A 25 7.01 2.37 24.74
N LYS A 26 8.22 2.80 24.40
CA LYS A 26 8.57 3.25 23.04
C LYS A 26 9.93 2.69 22.67
N LEU A 27 9.98 1.96 21.57
CA LEU A 27 11.20 1.43 20.99
C LEU A 27 11.36 1.97 19.57
N ILE A 28 12.49 2.64 19.33
CA ILE A 28 12.82 3.22 18.04
C ILE A 28 14.10 2.56 17.54
N LEU A 29 13.98 1.81 16.45
CA LEU A 29 15.05 1.10 15.76
C LEU A 29 15.10 1.48 14.28
N SER A 30 14.54 2.65 13.95
CA SER A 30 14.50 3.19 12.59
C SER A 30 15.90 3.45 12.03
N LYS A 31 16.06 3.40 10.70
CA LYS A 31 17.31 3.76 10.00
C LYS A 31 18.51 2.88 10.38
N ASN A 32 18.27 1.59 10.54
CA ASN A 32 19.33 0.60 10.77
C ASN A 32 19.43 -0.36 9.58
N ASN A 33 20.34 -1.34 9.69
CA ASN A 33 20.49 -2.42 8.72
C ASN A 33 19.85 -3.72 9.24
N ILE A 34 18.72 -3.64 9.94
CA ILE A 34 18.03 -4.81 10.50
C ILE A 34 17.40 -5.61 9.35
N ALA A 35 17.89 -6.82 9.13
CA ALA A 35 17.34 -7.75 8.13
C ALA A 35 16.39 -8.78 8.78
N ASP A 36 16.76 -9.25 9.97
CA ASP A 36 15.97 -10.18 10.79
C ASP A 36 15.28 -9.40 11.89
N PHE A 37 14.00 -9.69 12.14
CA PHE A 37 13.27 -9.04 13.22
C PHE A 37 13.88 -9.41 14.58
N PRO A 38 14.14 -8.45 15.49
CA PRO A 38 14.79 -8.74 16.76
C PRO A 38 13.83 -9.52 17.68
N GLU A 39 14.10 -10.79 17.98
CA GLU A 39 13.26 -11.58 18.87
C GLU A 39 13.42 -11.18 20.35
N GLU A 40 14.52 -10.51 20.69
CA GLU A 40 14.85 -10.09 22.06
C GLU A 40 13.86 -9.08 22.63
N ILE A 41 13.06 -8.44 21.77
CA ILE A 41 12.06 -7.47 22.20
C ILE A 41 10.77 -8.10 22.72
N ARG A 42 10.62 -9.45 22.66
CA ARG A 42 9.42 -10.17 23.15
C ARG A 42 9.07 -9.90 24.61
N ASN A 43 10.04 -9.53 25.46
CA ASN A 43 9.77 -9.23 26.88
C ASN A 43 9.20 -7.83 27.12
N LEU A 44 9.06 -7.00 26.08
CA LEU A 44 8.59 -5.62 26.19
C LEU A 44 7.04 -5.55 26.23
N VAL A 45 6.44 -6.16 27.24
CA VAL A 45 4.98 -6.28 27.39
C VAL A 45 4.25 -4.92 27.57
N HIS A 46 4.99 -3.86 27.90
CA HIS A 46 4.49 -2.50 28.04
C HIS A 46 4.65 -1.64 26.77
N LEU A 47 5.11 -2.22 25.67
CA LEU A 47 5.41 -1.48 24.46
C LEU A 47 4.12 -0.90 23.83
N GLU A 48 4.08 0.42 23.70
CA GLU A 48 2.98 1.17 23.08
C GLU A 48 3.36 1.65 21.67
N ARG A 49 4.65 1.73 21.36
CA ARG A 49 5.17 2.17 20.06
C ARG A 49 6.42 1.40 19.64
N LEU A 50 6.39 0.89 18.42
CA LEU A 50 7.50 0.22 17.77
C LEU A 50 7.79 0.85 16.40
N ASP A 51 8.95 1.50 16.28
CA ASP A 51 9.41 2.08 15.03
C ASP A 51 10.57 1.25 14.46
N LEU A 52 10.33 0.55 13.36
CA LEU A 52 11.29 -0.30 12.62
C LEU A 52 11.45 0.16 11.17
N ASN A 53 11.04 1.40 10.87
CA ASN A 53 11.09 1.95 9.51
C ASN A 53 12.50 2.20 9.00
N GLN A 54 12.70 2.15 7.68
CA GLN A 54 14.00 2.33 7.02
C GLN A 54 15.01 1.27 7.51
N ASN A 55 14.63 0.00 7.35
CA ASN A 55 15.46 -1.17 7.61
C ASN A 55 15.42 -2.09 6.38
N GLN A 56 15.85 -3.35 6.52
CA GLN A 56 15.88 -4.34 5.43
C GLN A 56 15.03 -5.57 5.76
N ILE A 57 14.03 -5.44 6.64
CA ILE A 57 13.22 -6.54 7.15
C ILE A 57 12.41 -7.14 6.01
N ARG A 58 12.53 -8.46 5.85
CA ARG A 58 11.76 -9.24 4.85
C ARG A 58 10.61 -10.01 5.48
N VAL A 59 10.83 -10.52 6.70
CA VAL A 59 9.87 -11.37 7.41
C VAL A 59 9.79 -10.90 8.86
N ILE A 60 8.57 -10.86 9.39
CA ILE A 60 8.33 -10.71 10.82
C ILE A 60 7.91 -12.11 11.34
N PRO A 61 8.60 -12.67 12.36
CA PRO A 61 8.26 -13.97 12.92
C PRO A 61 6.83 -14.02 13.45
N GLU A 62 6.17 -15.16 13.26
CA GLU A 62 4.88 -15.45 13.92
C GLU A 62 5.03 -15.48 15.45
N GLY A 63 3.99 -15.06 16.14
CA GLY A 63 3.92 -15.04 17.61
C GLY A 63 4.57 -13.81 18.27
N VAL A 64 5.26 -12.94 17.54
CA VAL A 64 5.95 -11.78 18.12
C VAL A 64 5.01 -10.68 18.59
N PHE A 65 3.89 -10.44 17.89
CA PHE A 65 2.93 -9.40 18.26
C PHE A 65 2.03 -9.82 19.42
N SER A 66 1.90 -11.13 19.67
CA SER A 66 1.25 -11.66 20.87
C SER A 66 1.91 -11.18 22.16
N CYS A 67 3.20 -10.80 22.10
CA CYS A 67 3.95 -10.23 23.21
C CYS A 67 3.68 -8.72 23.44
N PHE A 68 2.99 -8.03 22.53
CA PHE A 68 2.79 -6.57 22.58
C PHE A 68 1.30 -6.19 22.70
N PRO A 69 0.59 -6.62 23.76
CA PRO A 69 -0.85 -6.38 23.89
C PRO A 69 -1.20 -4.89 23.96
N LYS A 70 -0.26 -4.03 24.35
CA LYS A 70 -0.45 -2.57 24.50
C LYS A 70 0.00 -1.75 23.28
N LEU A 71 0.39 -2.39 22.18
CA LEU A 71 0.95 -1.71 21.01
C LEU A 71 -0.10 -0.83 20.33
N LYS A 72 0.18 0.48 20.23
CA LYS A 72 -0.69 1.47 19.60
C LYS A 72 -0.16 1.97 18.26
N HIS A 73 1.16 2.01 18.11
CA HIS A 73 1.82 2.58 16.94
C HIS A 73 2.88 1.63 16.40
N LEU A 74 2.74 1.25 15.13
CA LEU A 74 3.68 0.39 14.43
C LEU A 74 4.13 1.03 13.10
N ARG A 75 5.43 1.29 12.98
CA ARG A 75 6.06 1.80 11.75
C ARG A 75 6.97 0.75 11.15
N LEU A 76 6.59 0.24 9.99
CA LEU A 76 7.33 -0.76 9.22
C LEU A 76 7.67 -0.25 7.80
N ASN A 77 7.48 1.03 7.54
CA ASN A 77 7.67 1.62 6.22
C ASN A 77 9.14 1.64 5.78
N ASN A 78 9.41 1.57 4.47
CA ASN A 78 10.76 1.41 3.92
C ASN A 78 11.45 0.15 4.46
N ASN A 79 10.84 -1.00 4.21
CA ASN A 79 11.40 -2.33 4.44
C ASN A 79 11.20 -3.15 3.15
N ARG A 80 11.28 -4.48 3.24
CA ARG A 80 11.08 -5.41 2.12
C ARG A 80 10.00 -6.43 2.44
N LEU A 81 8.98 -6.02 3.20
CA LEU A 81 7.87 -6.88 3.61
C LEU A 81 6.89 -7.09 2.45
N ASP A 82 6.42 -8.31 2.28
CA ASP A 82 5.34 -8.67 1.37
C ASP A 82 4.12 -9.27 2.10
N ASN A 83 4.29 -9.62 3.38
CA ASN A 83 3.23 -10.14 4.25
C ASN A 83 3.38 -9.65 5.70
N LEU A 84 2.35 -9.89 6.51
CA LEU A 84 2.34 -9.69 7.96
C LEU A 84 1.94 -11.01 8.65
N PRO A 85 2.49 -11.30 9.84
CA PRO A 85 2.14 -12.50 10.58
C PRO A 85 0.71 -12.39 11.11
N LYS A 86 0.04 -13.53 11.23
CA LYS A 86 -1.38 -13.60 11.62
C LYS A 86 -1.59 -13.14 13.05
N ASP A 87 -0.60 -13.33 13.91
CA ASP A 87 -0.67 -12.96 15.32
C ASP A 87 -0.69 -11.44 15.57
N LEU A 88 -0.50 -10.60 14.54
CA LEU A 88 -0.77 -9.15 14.65
C LEU A 88 -2.21 -8.85 15.09
N VAL A 89 -3.14 -9.80 14.91
CA VAL A 89 -4.51 -9.74 15.47
C VAL A 89 -4.53 -9.58 17.00
N ALA A 90 -3.48 -9.97 17.71
CA ALA A 90 -3.34 -9.75 19.15
C ALA A 90 -3.37 -8.27 19.53
N CYS A 91 -3.00 -7.38 18.59
CA CYS A 91 -3.06 -5.93 18.76
C CYS A 91 -4.38 -5.31 18.24
N SER A 92 -5.40 -6.11 17.91
CA SER A 92 -6.62 -5.65 17.23
C SER A 92 -7.34 -4.50 17.94
N SER A 93 -7.46 -4.57 19.27
CA SER A 93 -8.14 -3.57 20.10
C SER A 93 -7.25 -2.38 20.49
N THR A 94 -5.93 -2.46 20.26
CA THR A 94 -4.97 -1.46 20.74
C THR A 94 -4.26 -0.70 19.63
N LEU A 95 -4.01 -1.31 18.47
CA LEU A 95 -3.27 -0.68 17.38
C LEU A 95 -4.11 0.39 16.68
N GLN A 96 -3.60 1.63 16.71
CA GLN A 96 -4.27 2.82 16.16
C GLN A 96 -3.57 3.34 14.90
N TYR A 97 -2.26 3.11 14.79
CA TYR A 97 -1.44 3.62 13.69
C TYR A 97 -0.61 2.46 13.11
N LEU A 98 -0.73 2.24 11.80
CA LEU A 98 0.05 1.29 11.03
C LEU A 98 0.60 1.93 9.76
N ASN A 99 1.92 1.88 9.58
CA ASN A 99 2.56 2.36 8.36
C ASN A 99 3.37 1.25 7.68
N LEU A 100 2.89 0.81 6.52
CA LEU A 100 3.47 -0.19 5.64
C LEU A 100 3.97 0.42 4.32
N SER A 101 4.02 1.74 4.19
CA SER A 101 4.43 2.39 2.93
C SER A 101 5.85 2.00 2.50
N ASN A 102 6.13 1.96 1.19
CA ASN A 102 7.44 1.56 0.64
C ASN A 102 7.84 0.15 1.10
N ASN A 103 7.04 -0.82 0.70
CA ASN A 103 7.26 -2.26 0.90
C ASN A 103 6.85 -2.99 -0.41
N LEU A 104 6.59 -4.28 -0.35
CA LEU A 104 6.31 -5.15 -1.50
C LEU A 104 4.91 -5.79 -1.44
N PHE A 105 3.97 -5.20 -0.71
CA PHE A 105 2.62 -5.75 -0.56
C PHE A 105 1.85 -5.72 -1.89
N GLN A 106 1.39 -6.89 -2.34
CA GLN A 106 0.54 -7.04 -3.54
C GLN A 106 -0.96 -6.94 -3.23
N THR A 107 -1.34 -7.25 -2.00
CA THR A 107 -2.68 -7.10 -1.46
C THR A 107 -2.60 -6.53 -0.05
N ILE A 108 -3.72 -6.01 0.46
CA ILE A 108 -3.83 -5.70 1.89
C ILE A 108 -3.89 -7.03 2.66
N PRO A 109 -2.96 -7.29 3.61
CA PRO A 109 -3.00 -8.53 4.38
C PRO A 109 -4.31 -8.66 5.17
N LEU A 110 -4.91 -9.85 5.17
CA LEU A 110 -6.22 -10.09 5.82
C LEU A 110 -6.22 -9.71 7.31
N VAL A 111 -5.09 -9.90 8.01
CA VAL A 111 -4.95 -9.54 9.42
C VAL A 111 -5.21 -8.05 9.69
N VAL A 112 -4.97 -7.16 8.71
CA VAL A 112 -5.27 -5.73 8.85
C VAL A 112 -6.77 -5.48 8.99
N LEU A 113 -7.61 -6.32 8.37
CA LEU A 113 -9.07 -6.20 8.45
C LEU A 113 -9.63 -6.53 9.84
N GLU A 114 -8.83 -7.15 10.70
CA GLU A 114 -9.17 -7.51 12.07
C GLU A 114 -8.68 -6.47 13.09
N LEU A 115 -7.98 -5.41 12.66
CA LEU A 115 -7.46 -4.36 13.53
C LEU A 115 -8.53 -3.30 13.84
N THR A 116 -9.53 -3.68 14.63
CA THR A 116 -10.75 -2.89 14.86
C THR A 116 -10.54 -1.50 15.48
N ASN A 117 -9.39 -1.21 16.08
CA ASN A 117 -9.05 0.12 16.58
C ASN A 117 -8.13 0.94 15.64
N LEU A 118 -7.86 0.45 14.43
CA LEU A 118 -6.96 1.10 13.49
C LEU A 118 -7.59 2.37 12.91
N GLN A 119 -6.97 3.51 13.18
CA GLN A 119 -7.45 4.84 12.79
C GLN A 119 -6.62 5.45 11.67
N GLU A 120 -5.32 5.14 11.61
CA GLU A 120 -4.42 5.63 10.59
C GLU A 120 -3.69 4.48 9.90
N PHE A 121 -3.90 4.35 8.60
CA PHE A 121 -3.28 3.30 7.80
C PHE A 121 -2.61 3.86 6.54
N TYR A 122 -1.31 3.61 6.42
CA TYR A 122 -0.50 4.06 5.30
C TYR A 122 0.09 2.85 4.58
N VAL A 123 -0.13 2.75 3.29
CA VAL A 123 0.35 1.64 2.43
C VAL A 123 0.75 2.17 1.05
N GLN A 124 1.31 3.38 1.01
CA GLN A 124 1.76 4.05 -0.20
C GLN A 124 2.95 3.29 -0.80
N ASN A 125 3.20 3.43 -2.10
CA ASN A 125 4.38 2.88 -2.77
C ASN A 125 4.56 1.38 -2.47
N ASN A 126 3.52 0.60 -2.73
CA ASN A 126 3.54 -0.85 -2.73
C ASN A 126 3.11 -1.32 -4.15
N VAL A 127 2.77 -2.59 -4.31
CA VAL A 127 2.33 -3.17 -5.59
C VAL A 127 0.85 -3.59 -5.55
N LEU A 128 0.04 -2.85 -4.79
CA LEU A 128 -1.40 -3.11 -4.66
C LEU A 128 -2.13 -2.84 -5.98
N GLN A 129 -2.89 -3.82 -6.45
CA GLN A 129 -3.73 -3.66 -7.64
C GLN A 129 -5.18 -3.32 -7.31
N GLN A 130 -5.63 -3.65 -6.11
CA GLN A 130 -7.00 -3.41 -5.66
C GLN A 130 -7.07 -3.19 -4.16
N LEU A 131 -8.12 -2.50 -3.70
CA LEU A 131 -8.45 -2.37 -2.29
C LEU A 131 -9.70 -3.15 -1.94
N PRO A 132 -9.71 -3.89 -0.80
CA PRO A 132 -10.92 -4.55 -0.35
C PRO A 132 -11.86 -3.52 0.28
N MET A 133 -13.13 -3.50 -0.16
CA MET A 133 -14.17 -2.64 0.41
C MET A 133 -14.32 -2.84 1.94
N MET A 134 -14.16 -4.07 2.42
CA MET A 134 -14.23 -4.43 3.84
C MET A 134 -13.29 -3.58 4.71
N LEU A 135 -12.16 -3.10 4.15
CA LEU A 135 -11.23 -2.22 4.86
C LEU A 135 -11.92 -0.94 5.36
N PHE A 136 -12.85 -0.39 4.57
CA PHE A 136 -13.54 0.87 4.87
C PHE A 136 -14.88 0.67 5.58
N GLN A 137 -15.37 -0.57 5.64
CA GLN A 137 -16.60 -0.93 6.37
C GLN A 137 -16.29 -1.38 7.80
N LYS A 138 -15.21 -2.14 7.99
CA LYS A 138 -14.84 -2.71 9.30
C LYS A 138 -14.01 -1.78 10.17
N LEU A 139 -13.17 -0.94 9.58
CA LEU A 139 -12.17 -0.17 10.32
C LEU A 139 -12.58 1.30 10.51
N PRO A 140 -12.37 1.89 11.70
CA PRO A 140 -12.70 3.28 11.99
C PRO A 140 -11.60 4.25 11.46
N LEU A 141 -11.21 4.09 10.20
CA LEU A 141 -10.13 4.86 9.58
C LEU A 141 -10.48 6.35 9.50
N LYS A 142 -9.61 7.17 10.08
CA LYS A 142 -9.59 8.64 9.96
C LYS A 142 -8.60 9.10 8.90
N MET A 143 -7.52 8.34 8.71
CA MET A 143 -6.49 8.61 7.72
C MET A 143 -6.15 7.33 6.94
N PHE A 144 -6.20 7.42 5.61
CA PHE A 144 -5.81 6.36 4.72
C PHE A 144 -5.00 6.93 3.56
N LYS A 145 -3.80 6.37 3.31
CA LYS A 145 -2.94 6.78 2.20
C LYS A 145 -2.45 5.57 1.42
N VAL A 146 -2.70 5.58 0.11
CA VAL A 146 -2.42 4.46 -0.81
C VAL A 146 -1.77 4.91 -2.14
N SER A 147 -1.37 6.17 -2.24
CA SER A 147 -0.72 6.71 -3.44
C SER A 147 0.51 5.89 -3.86
N GLY A 148 0.83 5.85 -5.15
CA GLY A 148 2.00 5.13 -5.66
C GLY A 148 1.83 3.61 -5.70
N ASN A 149 0.58 3.12 -5.73
CA ASN A 149 0.26 1.74 -6.05
C ASN A 149 -0.38 1.66 -7.45
N PRO A 150 -0.16 0.58 -8.22
CA PRO A 150 -0.80 0.35 -9.52
C PRO A 150 -2.27 -0.07 -9.39
N LEU A 151 -3.08 0.71 -8.66
CA LEU A 151 -4.47 0.39 -8.39
C LEU A 151 -5.33 0.49 -9.65
N ARG A 152 -6.11 -0.57 -9.90
CA ARG A 152 -7.19 -0.60 -10.89
C ARG A 152 -8.54 -0.27 -10.26
N GLN A 153 -8.71 -0.63 -8.98
CA GLN A 153 -9.98 -0.51 -8.27
C GLN A 153 -9.73 -0.23 -6.78
N PRO A 154 -10.07 0.96 -6.25
CA PRO A 154 -10.55 2.14 -6.96
C PRO A 154 -9.45 2.79 -7.83
N PRO A 155 -9.81 3.58 -8.87
CA PRO A 155 -8.87 4.43 -9.58
C PRO A 155 -8.15 5.42 -8.65
N TYR A 156 -7.00 5.93 -9.11
CA TYR A 156 -6.18 6.86 -8.32
C TYR A 156 -6.94 8.13 -7.92
N GLU A 157 -7.78 8.66 -8.81
CA GLU A 157 -8.55 9.90 -8.58
C GLU A 157 -9.51 9.74 -7.40
N VAL A 158 -10.18 8.59 -7.30
CA VAL A 158 -11.05 8.23 -6.17
C VAL A 158 -10.23 8.13 -4.88
N CYS A 159 -9.06 7.50 -4.95
CA CYS A 159 -8.18 7.36 -3.81
C CYS A 159 -7.63 8.71 -3.33
N ALA A 160 -7.32 9.63 -4.25
CA ALA A 160 -6.84 10.98 -3.95
C ALA A 160 -7.90 11.83 -3.23
N GLY A 161 -9.19 11.57 -3.50
CA GLY A 161 -10.30 12.21 -2.82
C GLY A 161 -10.59 11.71 -1.39
N GLY A 162 -9.82 10.73 -0.90
CA GLY A 162 -9.87 10.27 0.47
C GLY A 162 -10.98 9.28 0.80
N ILE A 163 -11.10 8.92 2.08
CA ILE A 163 -11.92 7.80 2.56
C ILE A 163 -13.38 7.91 2.13
N ARG A 164 -13.98 9.11 2.20
CA ARG A 164 -15.40 9.31 1.83
C ARG A 164 -15.67 8.99 0.36
N GLN A 165 -14.77 9.39 -0.54
CA GLN A 165 -14.92 9.08 -1.97
C GLN A 165 -14.72 7.60 -2.26
N ILE A 166 -13.76 6.96 -1.58
CA ILE A 166 -13.55 5.50 -1.70
C ILE A 166 -14.80 4.72 -1.26
N ILE A 167 -15.40 5.08 -0.12
CA ILE A 167 -16.65 4.47 0.35
C ILE A 167 -17.78 4.68 -0.66
N SER A 168 -17.94 5.91 -1.16
CA SER A 168 -18.97 6.23 -2.16
C SER A 168 -18.80 5.41 -3.44
N TYR A 169 -17.56 5.25 -3.92
CA TYR A 169 -17.23 4.42 -5.07
C TYR A 169 -17.63 2.95 -4.87
N PHE A 170 -17.28 2.35 -3.73
CA PHE A 170 -17.66 0.97 -3.46
C PHE A 170 -19.17 0.78 -3.31
N ASN A 171 -19.86 1.72 -2.67
CA ASN A 171 -21.33 1.67 -2.56
C ASN A 171 -22.00 1.75 -3.94
N GLN A 172 -21.50 2.61 -4.83
CA GLN A 172 -22.00 2.70 -6.21
C GLN A 172 -21.75 1.39 -6.98
N LEU A 173 -20.57 0.78 -6.83
CA LEU A 173 -20.28 -0.51 -7.46
C LEU A 173 -21.24 -1.62 -7.01
N GLN A 174 -21.57 -1.69 -5.72
CA GLN A 174 -22.54 -2.66 -5.21
C GLN A 174 -23.95 -2.43 -5.79
N GLN A 175 -24.35 -1.17 -5.98
CA GLN A 175 -25.63 -0.81 -6.60
C GLN A 175 -25.63 -1.03 -8.12
N CYS A 176 -24.46 -0.92 -8.77
CA CYS A 176 -24.30 -1.01 -10.22
C CYS A 176 -23.94 -2.40 -10.73
N GLN A 177 -23.94 -3.47 -9.91
CA GLN A 177 -23.73 -4.85 -10.37
C GLN A 177 -24.76 -5.36 -11.41
N GLY A 178 -25.64 -4.50 -11.93
CA GLY A 178 -26.49 -4.75 -13.11
C GLY A 178 -26.23 -3.89 -14.36
N LYS A 179 -25.28 -2.94 -14.38
CA LYS A 179 -24.95 -2.12 -15.57
C LYS A 179 -23.46 -1.76 -15.63
N GLU A 180 -22.68 -2.47 -16.44
CA GLU A 180 -21.31 -2.06 -16.79
C GLU A 180 -21.34 -0.92 -17.83
N ASP A 181 -21.05 0.32 -17.42
CA ASP A 181 -20.76 1.43 -18.36
C ASP A 181 -19.23 1.61 -18.47
N LYS A 182 -18.61 0.82 -19.36
CA LYS A 182 -17.17 0.89 -19.64
C LYS A 182 -16.88 2.12 -20.52
N ARG A 183 -16.52 3.25 -19.91
CA ARG A 183 -16.07 4.45 -20.63
C ARG A 183 -14.56 4.61 -20.56
N VAL A 184 -13.93 4.66 -21.73
CA VAL A 184 -12.50 5.00 -21.88
C VAL A 184 -12.40 6.39 -22.49
N LYS A 185 -11.65 7.29 -21.84
CA LYS A 185 -11.37 8.63 -22.37
C LYS A 185 -10.04 8.61 -23.12
N THR A 186 -10.09 8.54 -24.44
CA THR A 186 -8.91 8.60 -25.31
C THR A 186 -8.52 10.05 -25.59
N MET A 187 -7.25 10.42 -25.37
CA MET A 187 -6.71 11.74 -25.69
C MET A 187 -5.76 11.65 -26.87
N PHE A 188 -6.02 12.42 -27.94
CA PHE A 188 -5.12 12.52 -29.10
C PHE A 188 -4.14 13.67 -28.89
N LEU A 189 -2.85 13.35 -28.70
CA LEU A 189 -1.76 14.32 -28.57
C LEU A 189 -0.88 14.29 -29.83
N GLY A 190 -0.38 15.46 -30.25
CA GLY A 190 0.49 15.60 -31.43
C GLY A 190 0.62 17.05 -31.91
N ALA A 191 1.62 17.35 -32.74
CA ALA A 191 1.87 18.69 -33.31
C ALA A 191 0.68 19.25 -34.11
N SER A 192 0.62 20.56 -34.36
CA SER A 192 -0.44 21.15 -35.20
C SER A 192 -0.51 20.44 -36.57
N LEU A 193 -1.72 20.27 -37.10
CA LEU A 193 -1.98 19.58 -38.40
C LEU A 193 -1.64 18.08 -38.49
N ALA A 194 -1.19 17.42 -37.41
CA ALA A 194 -0.89 15.98 -37.39
C ALA A 194 -2.10 15.02 -37.50
N GLY A 195 -3.24 15.46 -38.04
CA GLY A 195 -4.39 14.57 -38.32
C GLY A 195 -5.27 14.18 -37.12
N LYS A 196 -5.06 14.74 -35.91
CA LYS A 196 -5.86 14.44 -34.70
C LYS A 196 -7.38 14.58 -34.91
N SER A 197 -7.80 15.66 -35.58
CA SER A 197 -9.23 15.90 -35.88
C SER A 197 -9.78 14.89 -36.89
N THR A 198 -8.94 14.42 -37.83
CA THR A 198 -9.31 13.40 -38.82
C THR A 198 -9.53 12.04 -38.16
N ILE A 199 -8.65 11.65 -37.23
CA ILE A 199 -8.79 10.41 -36.45
C ILE A 199 -10.04 10.47 -35.57
N CYS A 200 -10.28 11.60 -34.88
CA CYS A 200 -11.47 11.79 -34.05
C CYS A 200 -12.77 11.66 -34.87
N LYS A 201 -12.83 12.29 -36.05
CA LYS A 201 -13.98 12.18 -36.98
C LYS A 201 -14.16 10.76 -37.52
N SER A 202 -13.07 10.08 -37.88
CA SER A 202 -13.12 8.70 -38.40
C SER A 202 -13.61 7.70 -37.36
N LEU A 203 -13.30 7.90 -36.08
CA LEU A 203 -13.79 7.05 -34.98
C LEU A 203 -15.27 7.31 -34.68
N GLN A 204 -15.73 8.55 -34.77
CA GLN A 204 -17.15 8.90 -34.59
C GLN A 204 -18.03 8.35 -35.72
N GLN A 205 -17.52 8.30 -36.95
CA GLN A 205 -18.28 7.85 -38.12
C GLN A 205 -18.41 6.32 -38.23
N ARG A 206 -17.57 5.53 -37.55
CA ARG A 206 -17.58 4.05 -37.61
C ARG A 206 -18.66 3.37 -36.75
N GLN A 207 -19.58 4.09 -36.12
CA GLN A 207 -20.65 3.49 -35.29
C GLN A 207 -21.90 3.01 -36.06
N ILE A 208 -21.93 3.04 -37.40
CA ILE A 208 -23.03 2.45 -38.16
C ILE A 208 -22.45 1.53 -39.26
N GLY A 209 -22.47 0.22 -38.97
CA GLY A 209 -22.44 -0.84 -39.98
C GLY A 209 -21.07 -1.44 -40.33
N GLY A 210 -20.90 -2.73 -40.02
CA GLY A 210 -20.15 -3.67 -40.87
C GLY A 210 -18.70 -3.96 -40.49
N SER A 211 -18.45 -5.23 -40.19
CA SER A 211 -17.18 -5.93 -40.05
C SER A 211 -16.12 -5.54 -41.11
N CYS A 212 -14.90 -5.14 -40.69
CA CYS A 212 -13.65 -5.66 -41.28
C CYS A 212 -12.36 -5.14 -40.60
N CYS A 213 -11.51 -6.10 -40.21
CA CYS A 213 -10.04 -6.11 -40.15
C CYS A 213 -9.27 -4.89 -39.58
N LEU A 214 -8.84 -5.03 -38.32
CA LEU A 214 -7.58 -4.46 -37.83
C LEU A 214 -6.41 -5.24 -38.47
N MET A 215 -5.95 -4.83 -39.65
CA MET A 215 -4.56 -5.06 -40.05
C MET A 215 -3.74 -3.85 -39.60
N ALA A 216 -3.12 -3.97 -38.43
CA ALA A 216 -2.05 -3.08 -38.03
C ALA A 216 -0.81 -3.43 -38.88
N ARG A 217 -0.57 -2.68 -39.97
CA ARG A 217 0.74 -2.68 -40.63
C ARG A 217 1.69 -1.79 -39.83
N TRP A 218 2.54 -2.45 -39.04
CA TRP A 218 3.75 -1.89 -38.45
C TRP A 218 4.89 -1.94 -39.48
N HIS A 219 4.96 -0.99 -40.39
CA HIS A 219 6.06 -0.71 -41.33
C HIS A 219 5.70 0.67 -41.92
N GLU A 220 6.43 1.77 -41.82
CA GLU A 220 7.86 2.03 -41.97
C GLU A 220 8.25 3.30 -41.18
N TRP A 221 9.31 3.24 -40.38
CA TRP A 221 10.13 4.42 -40.11
C TRP A 221 11.16 4.50 -41.24
N GLN A 222 10.87 5.29 -42.27
CA GLN A 222 11.91 5.83 -43.15
C GLN A 222 12.17 7.27 -42.73
N SER A 223 13.36 7.51 -42.19
CA SER A 223 13.92 8.84 -42.04
C SER A 223 14.11 9.48 -43.42
N PRO A 224 13.70 10.74 -43.65
CA PRO A 224 14.29 11.52 -44.72
C PRO A 224 15.57 12.18 -44.18
N SER A 225 16.65 11.95 -44.91
CA SER A 225 17.94 12.62 -44.80
C SER A 225 17.87 14.09 -45.18
N SER A 226 18.54 14.92 -44.37
CA SER A 226 19.42 16.01 -44.79
C SER A 226 20.36 16.35 -43.64
#